data_AF-A0A2G3LB40-F1
#
_entry.id   AF-A0A2G3LB40-F1
#
_cell.length_a   1.000
_cell.length_b   1.000
_cell.length_c   1.000
_cell.angle_alpha   90.00
_cell.angle_beta   90.00
_cell.angle_gamma   90.00
#
_symmetry.space_group_name_H-M   'P 1'
#
loop_
_entity.id
_entity.type
_entity.pdbx_description
1 polymer ?
#
loop_
_entity_poly.entity_id
_entity_poly.type
_entity_poly.pdbx_seq_one_letter_code
_entity_poly.pdbx_strand_id
1 'polypeptide(L)'
;MYTHYFQLKQSPFSIAPDPRYLFMSERHREALAHLLYGVGSGGGFVLLTGEIGAGKTTVCRCFMEQIPENCQLAYIFNPKLSVEELLLSICEEFRIALAPGVASVKGYVDAINVHLLASHAQGKNNVLIIDEAQNLSAAVLEQLRLLTNLETSERKLLQIILIGQPELRAMLARPELEQLAQRVIARYHLGSLTADETASYIRHRLAVAGSTAQTPFAPRLMAHIHALSKGVPRRINLLCDRALLGAYVENQPQVTRQILRRAAEEVFAEEGTPVAGRGLRWPHVAGGVLAGALVTAALAWHFMPSPSAVPAVPVLAASVPAASAVVAAAASVPAPVSVPDRNAVLRQLAALWGEQLPAGDACQAGARAGLRCLHSRGGIAELRVLDRPALLTLRDGEGREQLALLTRLQDEMATLMLDGKQQSLPLAQLAQRSDGGFTTFWRAPRSWRDEVPLGARGADVDWLAQRLAQQRGLPAPAANLPLDAEMQGQLRAFQQSQNLRADGLAGPKTYIRLMQLGDNTEPRLSSAAPAVAAPAATAMVAGK
;
A
#
# COMPACT_ATOMS: atom_id res chain seq x y z
N MET A 1 9.66 17.65 8.36
CA MET A 1 9.77 19.08 8.03
C MET A 1 8.90 19.93 8.97
N TYR A 2 7.57 19.78 8.99
CA TYR A 2 6.72 20.53 9.95
C TYR A 2 6.98 20.14 11.43
N THR A 3 7.45 18.92 11.70
CA THR A 3 7.72 18.44 13.06
C THR A 3 8.70 19.34 13.80
N HIS A 4 9.81 19.74 13.16
CA HIS A 4 10.78 20.66 13.75
C HIS A 4 10.19 22.07 13.96
N TYR A 5 9.38 22.55 13.00
CA TYR A 5 8.73 23.86 13.09
C TYR A 5 7.80 23.97 14.31
N PHE A 6 7.00 22.93 14.55
CA PHE A 6 6.10 22.86 15.73
C PHE A 6 6.78 22.27 16.98
N GLN A 7 8.12 22.13 16.98
CA GLN A 7 8.90 21.60 18.11
C GLN A 7 8.46 20.19 18.56
N LEU A 8 8.03 19.36 17.61
CA LEU A 8 7.63 17.97 17.81
C LEU A 8 8.81 17.03 17.53
N LYS A 9 8.96 16.00 18.37
CA LYS A 9 10.03 14.99 18.23
C LYS A 9 9.78 14.02 17.07
N GLN A 10 8.51 13.80 16.72
CA GLN A 10 8.06 12.85 15.71
C GLN A 10 6.70 13.29 15.14
N SER A 11 6.24 12.65 14.07
CA SER A 11 4.94 12.99 13.46
C SER A 11 3.78 12.53 14.38
N PRO A 12 2.95 13.46 14.88
CA PRO A 12 1.81 13.13 15.75
C PRO A 12 0.68 12.44 15.01
N PHE A 13 0.54 12.68 13.70
CA PHE A 13 -0.59 12.20 12.92
C PHE A 13 -0.29 11.06 11.94
N SER A 14 0.80 10.32 12.15
CA SER A 14 1.09 9.09 11.42
C SER A 14 -0.07 8.09 11.49
N ILE A 15 -0.31 7.40 10.37
CA ILE A 15 -1.27 6.31 10.23
C ILE A 15 -0.61 4.97 10.53
N ALA A 16 0.73 4.93 10.58
CA ALA A 16 1.47 3.73 10.91
C ALA A 16 1.13 3.29 12.36
N PRO A 17 0.92 1.98 12.60
CA PRO A 17 0.54 1.48 13.91
C PRO A 17 1.72 1.58 14.89
N ASP A 18 1.70 2.59 15.76
CA ASP A 18 2.63 2.75 16.89
C ASP A 18 1.85 2.64 18.21
N PRO A 19 2.17 1.66 19.09
CA PRO A 19 1.47 1.45 20.36
C PRO A 19 1.44 2.68 21.27
N ARG A 20 2.41 3.59 21.17
CA ARG A 20 2.47 4.78 22.03
C ARG A 20 1.37 5.79 21.72
N TYR A 21 0.81 5.76 20.52
CA TYR A 21 -0.28 6.64 20.07
C TYR A 21 -1.67 6.04 20.29
N LEU A 22 -1.74 4.92 21.00
CA LEU A 22 -2.97 4.22 21.30
C LEU A 22 -3.82 5.03 22.27
N PHE A 23 -4.87 5.66 21.74
CA PHE A 23 -5.85 6.36 22.56
C PHE A 23 -7.03 5.45 22.87
N MET A 24 -7.13 4.99 24.12
CA MET A 24 -8.29 4.26 24.60
C MET A 24 -9.41 5.23 24.97
N SER A 25 -10.33 5.46 24.03
CA SER A 25 -11.58 6.16 24.34
C SER A 25 -12.49 5.28 25.21
N GLU A 26 -13.55 5.84 25.78
CA GLU A 26 -14.51 5.06 26.59
C GLU A 26 -15.14 3.92 25.77
N ARG A 27 -15.48 4.21 24.51
CA ARG A 27 -16.01 3.22 23.56
C ARG A 27 -15.02 2.12 23.21
N HIS A 28 -13.72 2.44 23.17
CA HIS A 28 -12.68 1.42 22.96
C HIS A 28 -12.55 0.50 24.18
N ARG A 29 -12.68 1.06 25.39
CA ARG A 29 -12.70 0.26 26.63
C ARG A 29 -13.93 -0.64 26.70
N GLU A 30 -15.10 -0.12 26.36
CA GLU A 30 -16.33 -0.91 26.26
C GLU A 30 -16.19 -2.04 25.23
N ALA A 31 -15.68 -1.73 24.02
CA ALA A 31 -15.44 -2.73 22.99
C ALA A 31 -14.52 -3.85 23.51
N LEU A 32 -13.42 -3.50 24.17
CA LEU A 32 -12.49 -4.44 24.76
C LEU A 32 -13.14 -5.28 25.87
N ALA A 33 -13.91 -4.66 26.76
CA ALA A 33 -14.64 -5.37 27.81
C ALA A 33 -15.66 -6.37 27.22
N HIS A 34 -16.34 -6.00 26.12
CA HIS A 34 -17.22 -6.91 25.39
C HIS A 34 -16.48 -8.11 24.80
N LEU A 35 -15.28 -7.90 24.24
CA LEU A 35 -14.46 -9.00 23.73
C LEU A 35 -14.01 -9.94 24.87
N LEU A 36 -13.52 -9.39 25.98
CA LEU A 36 -13.06 -10.17 27.13
C LEU A 36 -14.18 -10.95 27.80
N TYR A 37 -15.36 -10.33 27.96
CA TYR A 37 -16.56 -11.01 28.49
C TYR A 37 -16.99 -12.19 27.59
N GLY A 38 -16.89 -12.01 26.27
CA GLY A 38 -17.22 -13.06 25.30
C GLY A 38 -16.33 -14.31 25.41
N VAL A 39 -15.06 -14.16 25.80
CA VAL A 39 -14.14 -15.29 26.00
C VAL A 39 -14.49 -16.10 27.26
N GLY A 40 -14.94 -15.42 28.33
CA GLY A 40 -15.26 -16.06 29.60
C GLY A 40 -16.57 -16.85 29.61
N SER A 41 -17.48 -16.59 28.66
CA SER A 41 -18.86 -17.08 28.68
C SER A 41 -19.09 -18.42 27.97
N GLY A 42 -18.04 -19.02 27.37
CA GLY A 42 -18.11 -20.37 26.79
C GLY A 42 -18.79 -20.44 25.41
N GLY A 43 -18.06 -20.01 24.38
CA GLY A 43 -18.26 -20.34 22.96
C GLY A 43 -19.41 -19.62 22.24
N GLY A 44 -19.37 -19.72 20.90
CA GLY A 44 -20.25 -19.00 19.99
C GLY A 44 -19.54 -17.87 19.25
N PHE A 45 -20.29 -16.87 18.79
CA PHE A 45 -19.75 -15.74 18.05
C PHE A 45 -19.80 -14.44 18.84
N VAL A 46 -18.71 -13.67 18.82
CA VAL A 46 -18.67 -12.27 19.25
C VAL A 46 -18.45 -11.43 18.01
N LEU A 47 -19.26 -10.38 17.85
CA LEU A 47 -19.23 -9.52 16.68
C LEU A 47 -18.78 -8.11 17.10
N LEU A 48 -17.66 -7.66 16.54
CA LEU A 48 -17.18 -6.27 16.65
C LEU A 48 -17.23 -5.62 15.27
N THR A 49 -18.19 -4.71 15.07
CA THR A 49 -18.27 -3.90 13.86
C THR A 49 -17.85 -2.46 14.12
N GLY A 50 -17.56 -1.71 13.07
CA GLY A 50 -17.24 -0.29 13.21
C GLY A 50 -16.81 0.31 11.88
N GLU A 51 -16.84 1.64 11.79
CA GLU A 51 -16.47 2.37 10.58
C GLU A 51 -15.00 2.12 10.18
N ILE A 52 -14.68 2.36 8.90
CA ILE A 52 -13.30 2.28 8.42
C ILE A 52 -12.45 3.28 9.19
N GLY A 53 -11.37 2.80 9.82
CA GLY A 53 -10.49 3.66 10.62
C GLY A 53 -11.05 4.07 11.99
N ALA A 54 -12.11 3.41 12.49
CA ALA A 54 -12.67 3.61 13.83
C ALA A 54 -11.79 3.10 14.98
N GLY A 55 -10.74 2.32 14.70
CA GLY A 55 -9.86 1.73 15.72
C GLY A 55 -10.12 0.26 16.03
N LYS A 56 -10.82 -0.49 15.17
CA LYS A 56 -11.10 -1.92 15.36
C LYS A 56 -9.84 -2.77 15.58
N THR A 57 -8.84 -2.64 14.69
CA THR A 57 -7.55 -3.33 14.81
C THR A 57 -6.81 -2.92 16.09
N THR A 58 -7.00 -1.67 16.53
CA THR A 58 -6.44 -1.15 17.80
C THR A 58 -7.04 -1.89 19.00
N VAL A 59 -8.37 -2.02 19.05
CA VAL A 59 -9.06 -2.82 20.09
C VAL A 59 -8.63 -4.29 20.03
N CYS A 60 -8.54 -4.87 18.83
CA CYS A 60 -8.09 -6.24 18.65
C CYS A 60 -6.69 -6.48 19.20
N ARG A 61 -5.74 -5.56 18.93
CA ARG A 61 -4.38 -5.67 19.44
C ARG A 61 -4.34 -5.65 20.96
N CYS A 62 -5.07 -4.72 21.58
CA CYS A 62 -5.13 -4.66 23.04
C CYS A 62 -5.84 -5.87 23.66
N PHE A 63 -6.82 -6.45 22.97
CA PHE A 63 -7.42 -7.72 23.36
C PHE A 63 -6.38 -8.85 23.35
N MET A 64 -5.57 -8.95 22.31
CA MET A 64 -4.51 -9.97 22.25
C MET A 64 -3.43 -9.79 23.34
N GLU A 65 -3.13 -8.55 23.73
CA GLU A 65 -2.20 -8.24 24.82
C GLU A 65 -2.78 -8.55 26.21
N GLN A 66 -4.11 -8.55 26.35
CA GLN A 66 -4.83 -8.76 27.62
C GLN A 66 -5.56 -10.11 27.67
N ILE A 67 -5.35 -10.98 26.68
CA ILE A 67 -6.02 -12.26 26.62
C ILE A 67 -5.56 -13.12 27.81
N PRO A 68 -6.47 -13.83 28.50
CA PRO A 68 -6.09 -14.69 29.62
C PRO A 68 -5.07 -15.76 29.19
N GLU A 69 -4.11 -16.09 30.05
CA GLU A 69 -3.04 -17.06 29.74
C GLU A 69 -3.55 -18.47 29.42
N ASN A 70 -4.75 -18.81 29.88
CA ASN A 70 -5.42 -20.08 29.57
C ASN A 70 -6.12 -20.06 28.19
N CYS A 71 -5.92 -19.04 27.36
CA CYS A 71 -6.50 -18.97 26.03
C CYS A 71 -5.45 -19.26 24.95
N GLN A 72 -5.79 -20.15 24.03
CA GLN A 72 -5.07 -20.34 22.77
C GLN A 72 -5.74 -19.50 21.69
N LEU A 73 -4.94 -18.65 21.05
CA LEU A 73 -5.41 -17.68 20.08
C LEU A 73 -4.95 -18.06 18.67
N ALA A 74 -5.89 -18.04 17.72
CA ALA A 74 -5.63 -18.03 16.29
C ALA A 74 -6.11 -16.70 15.70
N TYR A 75 -5.30 -16.03 14.88
CA TYR A 75 -5.63 -14.71 14.31
C TYR A 75 -5.56 -14.70 12.78
N ILE A 76 -6.68 -14.40 12.12
CA ILE A 76 -6.77 -14.31 10.65
C ILE A 76 -7.00 -12.85 10.25
N PHE A 77 -6.00 -12.20 9.65
CA PHE A 77 -6.03 -10.76 9.32
C PHE A 77 -6.74 -10.41 8.01
N ASN A 78 -6.82 -11.33 7.03
CA ASN A 78 -7.37 -11.04 5.69
C ASN A 78 -8.06 -12.27 5.09
N PRO A 79 -9.36 -12.49 5.38
CA PRO A 79 -10.02 -13.75 5.11
C PRO A 79 -10.63 -13.81 3.70
N LYS A 80 -9.85 -13.49 2.65
CA LYS A 80 -10.24 -13.79 1.25
C LYS A 80 -9.94 -15.24 0.91
N LEU A 81 -10.51 -16.13 1.72
CA LEU A 81 -10.21 -17.56 1.73
C LEU A 81 -11.44 -18.34 1.29
N SER A 82 -11.21 -19.40 0.54
CA SER A 82 -12.18 -20.49 0.36
C SER A 82 -12.37 -21.26 1.67
N VAL A 83 -13.35 -22.17 1.71
CA VAL A 83 -13.63 -23.00 2.88
C VAL A 83 -12.40 -23.82 3.29
N GLU A 84 -11.69 -24.39 2.31
CA GLU A 84 -10.49 -25.20 2.55
C GLU A 84 -9.32 -24.35 3.06
N GLU A 85 -9.08 -23.21 2.42
CA GLU A 85 -8.00 -22.29 2.83
C GLU A 85 -8.24 -21.70 4.23
N LEU A 86 -9.50 -21.44 4.60
CA LEU A 86 -9.85 -21.03 5.96
C LEU A 86 -9.49 -22.13 6.96
N LEU A 87 -9.92 -23.37 6.71
CA LEU A 87 -9.67 -24.48 7.63
C LEU A 87 -8.18 -24.78 7.77
N LEU A 88 -7.44 -24.70 6.66
CA LEU A 88 -5.98 -24.81 6.68
C LEU A 88 -5.34 -23.67 7.49
N SER A 89 -5.77 -22.43 7.27
CA SER A 89 -5.27 -21.27 8.04
C SER A 89 -5.55 -21.42 9.54
N ILE A 90 -6.72 -21.94 9.91
CA ILE A 90 -7.05 -22.25 11.30
C ILE A 90 -6.08 -23.30 11.87
N CYS A 91 -5.77 -24.35 11.10
CA CYS A 91 -4.80 -25.37 11.52
C CYS A 91 -3.40 -24.76 11.70
N GLU A 92 -2.95 -23.91 10.78
CA GLU A 92 -1.64 -23.24 10.85
C GLU A 92 -1.54 -22.31 12.07
N GLU A 93 -2.54 -21.47 12.30
CA GLU A 93 -2.57 -20.51 13.41
C GLU A 93 -2.63 -21.20 14.78
N PHE A 94 -3.42 -22.28 14.91
CA PHE A 94 -3.42 -23.11 16.12
C PHE A 94 -2.22 -24.07 16.20
N ARG A 95 -1.36 -24.11 15.18
CA ARG A 95 -0.18 -25.00 15.06
C ARG A 95 -0.54 -26.49 15.16
N ILE A 96 -1.63 -26.88 14.49
CA ILE A 96 -2.12 -28.25 14.41
C ILE A 96 -1.29 -29.01 13.36
N ALA A 97 -0.64 -30.10 13.78
CA ALA A 97 0.07 -30.97 12.86
C ALA A 97 -0.92 -31.79 12.02
N LEU A 98 -0.88 -31.64 10.70
CA LEU A 98 -1.69 -32.39 9.76
C LEU A 98 -0.93 -33.63 9.27
N ALA A 99 -1.60 -34.78 9.20
CA ALA A 99 -1.00 -36.01 8.68
C ALA A 99 -0.73 -35.89 7.15
N PRO A 100 0.34 -36.53 6.64
CA PRO A 100 0.64 -36.51 5.21
C PRO A 100 -0.54 -37.04 4.38
N GLY A 101 -0.96 -36.29 3.35
CA GLY A 101 -2.08 -36.66 2.47
C GLY A 101 -3.46 -36.20 2.94
N VAL A 102 -3.57 -35.52 4.08
CA VAL A 102 -4.83 -34.87 4.50
C VAL A 102 -5.01 -33.59 3.70
N ALA A 103 -5.76 -33.68 2.60
CA ALA A 103 -6.16 -32.54 1.76
C ALA A 103 -7.67 -32.55 1.53
N SER A 104 -8.45 -32.60 2.63
CA SER A 104 -9.91 -32.55 2.55
C SER A 104 -10.52 -31.76 3.70
N VAL A 105 -11.65 -31.12 3.44
CA VAL A 105 -12.45 -30.38 4.44
C VAL A 105 -12.67 -31.23 5.69
N LYS A 106 -13.09 -32.49 5.53
CA LYS A 106 -13.33 -33.41 6.66
C LYS A 106 -12.06 -33.62 7.49
N GLY A 107 -10.92 -33.89 6.84
CA GLY A 107 -9.67 -34.11 7.53
C GLY A 107 -9.20 -32.91 8.34
N TYR A 108 -9.40 -31.69 7.84
CA TYR A 108 -9.11 -30.47 8.60
C TYR A 108 -10.06 -30.30 9.79
N VAL A 109 -11.36 -30.53 9.60
CA VAL A 109 -12.36 -30.46 10.70
C VAL A 109 -12.04 -31.49 11.79
N ASP A 110 -11.68 -32.73 11.41
CA ASP A 110 -11.31 -33.79 12.35
C ASP A 110 -10.06 -33.40 13.15
N ALA A 111 -9.04 -32.85 12.49
CA ALA A 111 -7.82 -32.38 13.15
C ALA A 111 -8.09 -31.21 14.12
N ILE A 112 -8.92 -30.25 13.70
CA ILE A 112 -9.37 -29.14 14.55
C ILE A 112 -10.12 -29.70 15.77
N ASN A 113 -11.07 -30.61 15.58
CA ASN A 113 -11.84 -31.19 16.68
C ASN A 113 -10.94 -31.87 17.72
N VAL A 114 -9.99 -32.71 17.26
CA VAL A 114 -9.02 -33.38 18.16
C VAL A 114 -8.21 -32.36 18.95
N HIS A 115 -7.71 -31.31 18.29
CA HIS A 115 -6.96 -30.25 18.96
C HIS A 115 -7.81 -29.51 20.00
N LEU A 116 -9.02 -29.10 19.64
CA LEU A 116 -9.93 -28.37 20.52
C LEU A 116 -10.29 -29.18 21.78
N LEU A 117 -10.53 -30.49 21.63
CA LEU A 117 -10.77 -31.41 22.76
C LEU A 117 -9.53 -31.56 23.65
N ALA A 118 -8.33 -31.68 23.06
CA ALA A 118 -7.09 -31.79 23.82
C ALA A 118 -6.79 -30.50 24.61
N SER A 119 -6.99 -29.34 24.01
CA SER A 119 -6.84 -28.05 24.69
C SER A 119 -7.87 -27.87 25.81
N HIS A 120 -9.11 -28.30 25.58
CA HIS A 120 -10.14 -28.29 26.61
C HIS A 120 -9.81 -29.18 27.81
N ALA A 121 -9.29 -30.38 27.57
CA ALA A 121 -8.82 -31.29 28.63
C ALA A 121 -7.67 -30.69 29.47
N GLN A 122 -6.92 -29.73 28.91
CA GLN A 122 -5.90 -28.96 29.61
C GLN A 122 -6.44 -27.70 30.30
N GLY A 123 -7.77 -27.49 30.31
CA GLY A 123 -8.41 -26.30 30.87
C GLY A 123 -8.20 -25.03 30.04
N LYS A 124 -7.79 -25.17 28.77
CA LYS A 124 -7.56 -24.04 27.86
C LYS A 124 -8.79 -23.74 27.02
N ASN A 125 -9.02 -22.46 26.77
CA ASN A 125 -10.05 -21.96 25.86
C ASN A 125 -9.45 -21.66 24.50
N ASN A 126 -10.14 -21.99 23.41
CA ASN A 126 -9.68 -21.70 22.06
C ASN A 126 -10.45 -20.50 21.50
N VAL A 127 -9.72 -19.47 21.07
CA VAL A 127 -10.26 -18.23 20.51
C VAL A 127 -9.75 -18.06 19.09
N LEU A 128 -10.67 -17.98 18.13
CA LEU A 128 -10.39 -17.66 16.75
C LEU A 128 -10.86 -16.23 16.47
N ILE A 129 -9.93 -15.34 16.13
CA ILE A 129 -10.26 -13.99 15.68
C ILE A 129 -10.15 -13.95 14.16
N ILE A 130 -11.16 -13.37 13.52
CA ILE A 130 -11.16 -13.09 12.08
C ILE A 130 -11.38 -11.59 11.89
N ASP A 131 -10.34 -10.90 11.44
CA ASP A 131 -10.41 -9.49 11.06
C ASP A 131 -10.89 -9.32 9.62
N GLU A 132 -11.45 -8.15 9.29
CA GLU A 132 -12.03 -7.84 7.99
C GLU A 132 -13.05 -8.91 7.49
N ALA A 133 -13.84 -9.47 8.42
CA ALA A 133 -14.75 -10.59 8.20
C ALA A 133 -15.90 -10.29 7.23
N GLN A 134 -16.14 -9.03 6.84
CA GLN A 134 -17.06 -8.70 5.73
C GLN A 134 -16.57 -9.22 4.37
N ASN A 135 -15.29 -9.60 4.24
CA ASN A 135 -14.75 -10.21 3.03
C ASN A 135 -15.03 -11.72 2.91
N LEU A 136 -15.59 -12.34 3.96
CA LEU A 136 -15.97 -13.75 3.95
C LEU A 136 -17.20 -13.97 3.06
N SER A 137 -17.23 -15.12 2.38
CA SER A 137 -18.45 -15.57 1.69
C SER A 137 -19.44 -16.20 2.68
N ALA A 138 -20.72 -16.23 2.32
CA ALA A 138 -21.77 -16.88 3.12
C ALA A 138 -21.44 -18.36 3.39
N ALA A 139 -20.89 -19.09 2.41
CA ALA A 139 -20.48 -20.48 2.57
C ALA A 139 -19.39 -20.66 3.65
N VAL A 140 -18.44 -19.72 3.73
CA VAL A 140 -17.36 -19.77 4.72
C VAL A 140 -17.86 -19.41 6.11
N LEU A 141 -18.74 -18.41 6.23
CA LEU A 141 -19.44 -18.10 7.48
C LEU A 141 -20.23 -19.30 7.98
N GLU A 142 -20.85 -20.03 7.07
CA GLU A 142 -21.63 -21.20 7.44
C GLU A 142 -20.75 -22.38 7.87
N GLN A 143 -19.56 -22.53 7.27
CA GLN A 143 -18.55 -23.44 7.81
C GLN A 143 -18.10 -23.03 9.22
N LEU A 144 -17.86 -21.74 9.48
CA LEU A 144 -17.53 -21.27 10.83
C LEU A 144 -18.66 -21.58 11.81
N ARG A 145 -19.93 -21.44 11.38
CA ARG A 145 -21.09 -21.84 12.18
C ARG A 145 -21.02 -23.33 12.53
N LEU A 146 -20.69 -24.20 11.58
CA LEU A 146 -20.54 -25.63 11.85
C LEU A 146 -19.40 -25.93 12.83
N LEU A 147 -18.28 -25.23 12.76
CA LEU A 147 -17.18 -25.39 13.72
C LEU A 147 -17.59 -25.03 15.16
N THR A 148 -18.49 -24.06 15.35
CA THR A 148 -19.03 -23.76 16.70
C THR A 148 -19.94 -24.86 17.27
N ASN A 149 -20.32 -25.87 16.48
CA ASN A 149 -21.00 -27.07 16.99
C ASN A 149 -20.02 -28.05 17.65
N LEU A 150 -18.71 -27.86 17.51
CA LEU A 150 -17.73 -28.68 18.21
C LEU A 150 -17.80 -28.35 19.70
N GLU A 151 -18.41 -29.25 20.46
CA GLU A 151 -18.70 -29.08 21.88
C GLU A 151 -18.58 -30.40 22.65
N THR A 152 -18.36 -30.28 23.96
CA THR A 152 -18.57 -31.37 24.91
C THR A 152 -20.00 -31.33 25.43
N SER A 153 -20.40 -32.30 26.23
CA SER A 153 -21.71 -32.31 26.89
C SER A 153 -21.96 -31.08 27.78
N GLU A 154 -20.91 -30.38 28.20
CA GLU A 154 -21.00 -29.28 29.16
C GLU A 154 -20.59 -27.92 28.58
N ARG A 155 -19.71 -27.89 27.57
CA ARG A 155 -19.08 -26.66 27.09
C ARG A 155 -18.76 -26.67 25.60
N LYS A 156 -18.94 -25.50 24.97
CA LYS A 156 -18.43 -25.19 23.63
C LYS A 156 -16.91 -25.16 23.62
N LEU A 157 -16.29 -25.67 22.55
CA LEU A 157 -14.83 -25.81 22.48
C LEU A 157 -14.12 -24.67 21.72
N LEU A 158 -14.87 -23.87 20.95
CA LEU A 158 -14.35 -22.79 20.12
C LEU A 158 -15.16 -21.52 20.28
N GLN A 159 -14.47 -20.42 20.59
CA GLN A 159 -15.01 -19.06 20.55
C GLN A 159 -14.53 -18.37 19.28
N ILE A 160 -15.45 -17.76 18.53
CA ILE A 160 -15.10 -17.01 17.31
C ILE A 160 -15.39 -15.53 17.52
N ILE A 161 -14.43 -14.67 17.22
CA ILE A 161 -14.55 -13.21 17.24
C ILE A 161 -14.48 -12.72 15.80
N LEU A 162 -15.59 -12.20 15.28
CA LEU A 162 -15.68 -11.60 13.96
C LEU A 162 -15.52 -10.09 14.08
N ILE A 163 -14.46 -9.55 13.47
CA ILE A 163 -14.18 -8.13 13.41
C ILE A 163 -14.39 -7.67 11.97
N GLY A 164 -15.15 -6.61 11.77
CA GLY A 164 -15.45 -6.16 10.41
C GLY A 164 -16.10 -4.79 10.32
N GLN A 165 -16.49 -4.46 9.09
CA GLN A 165 -17.17 -3.21 8.76
C GLN A 165 -18.71 -3.37 8.89
N PRO A 166 -19.51 -2.29 8.86
CA PRO A 166 -20.97 -2.37 9.01
C PRO A 166 -21.66 -3.34 8.03
N GLU A 167 -21.07 -3.58 6.88
CA GLU A 167 -21.49 -4.54 5.85
C GLU A 167 -21.59 -5.96 6.41
N LEU A 168 -20.74 -6.33 7.36
CA LEU A 168 -20.81 -7.63 8.03
C LEU A 168 -22.13 -7.78 8.80
N ARG A 169 -22.60 -6.71 9.46
CA ARG A 169 -23.89 -6.73 10.17
C ARG A 169 -25.05 -6.89 9.19
N ALA A 170 -24.99 -6.21 8.04
CA ALA A 170 -25.99 -6.34 6.98
C ALA A 170 -25.97 -7.75 6.36
N MET A 171 -24.80 -8.34 6.17
CA MET A 171 -24.65 -9.71 5.67
C MET A 171 -25.23 -10.73 6.65
N LEU A 172 -24.93 -10.61 7.94
CA LEU A 172 -25.49 -11.49 8.98
C LEU A 172 -27.01 -11.37 9.16
N ALA A 173 -27.62 -10.27 8.70
CA ALA A 173 -29.07 -10.09 8.72
C ALA A 173 -29.78 -10.78 7.55
N ARG A 174 -29.05 -11.38 6.60
CA ARG A 174 -29.66 -12.11 5.47
C ARG A 174 -30.31 -13.40 5.96
N PRO A 175 -31.45 -13.84 5.37
CA PRO A 175 -32.15 -15.05 5.79
C PRO A 175 -31.27 -16.32 5.79
N GLU A 176 -30.37 -16.43 4.81
CA GLU A 176 -29.42 -17.56 4.68
C GLU A 176 -28.42 -17.68 5.84
N LEU A 177 -28.19 -16.60 6.61
CA LEU A 177 -27.24 -16.56 7.74
C LEU A 177 -27.94 -16.36 9.10
N GLU A 178 -29.27 -16.43 9.14
CA GLU A 178 -30.05 -16.21 10.36
C GLU A 178 -29.63 -17.17 11.49
N GLN A 179 -29.32 -18.43 11.17
CA GLN A 179 -28.84 -19.43 12.14
C GLN A 179 -27.51 -19.06 12.78
N LEU A 180 -26.59 -18.45 12.02
CA LEU A 180 -25.32 -17.95 12.56
C LEU A 180 -25.59 -16.72 13.41
N ALA A 181 -26.41 -15.79 12.94
CA ALA A 181 -26.76 -14.58 13.67
C ALA A 181 -27.36 -14.87 15.05
N GLN A 182 -28.17 -15.92 15.19
CA GLN A 182 -28.72 -16.35 16.49
C GLN A 182 -27.64 -16.87 17.47
N ARG A 183 -26.49 -17.31 16.97
CA ARG A 183 -25.34 -17.76 17.78
C ARG A 183 -24.35 -16.64 18.14
N VAL A 184 -24.65 -15.40 17.74
CA VAL A 184 -23.88 -14.24 18.15
C VAL A 184 -24.28 -13.81 19.55
N ILE A 185 -23.46 -14.16 20.53
CA ILE A 185 -23.71 -13.93 21.95
C ILE A 185 -23.49 -12.47 22.36
N ALA A 186 -22.62 -11.75 21.63
CA ALA A 186 -22.32 -10.35 21.90
C ALA A 186 -22.12 -9.60 20.59
N ARG A 187 -22.70 -8.39 20.51
CA ARG A 187 -22.55 -7.45 19.39
C ARG A 187 -22.13 -6.10 19.94
N TYR A 188 -21.00 -5.59 19.47
CA TYR A 188 -20.59 -4.22 19.73
C TYR A 188 -20.31 -3.50 18.41
N HIS A 189 -20.74 -2.24 18.34
CA HIS A 189 -20.47 -1.37 17.20
C HIS A 189 -19.61 -0.20 17.65
N LEU A 190 -18.34 -0.22 17.26
CA LEU A 190 -17.37 0.84 17.50
C LEU A 190 -17.64 2.00 16.54
N GLY A 191 -18.44 2.96 17.04
CA GLY A 191 -18.74 4.20 16.35
C GLY A 191 -17.55 5.18 16.36
N SER A 192 -17.69 6.26 15.60
CA SER A 192 -16.77 7.40 15.62
C SER A 192 -16.66 8.05 17.01
N LEU A 193 -15.54 8.74 17.24
CA LEU A 193 -15.31 9.54 18.44
C LEU A 193 -16.30 10.71 18.50
N THR A 194 -16.79 11.03 19.69
CA THR A 194 -17.52 12.28 19.97
C THR A 194 -16.63 13.52 19.79
N ALA A 195 -17.21 14.72 19.83
CA ALA A 195 -16.45 15.96 19.75
C ALA A 195 -15.40 16.10 20.87
N ASP A 196 -15.77 15.70 22.10
CA ASP A 196 -14.88 15.77 23.27
C ASP A 196 -13.78 14.69 23.21
N GLU A 197 -14.14 13.48 22.77
CA GLU A 197 -13.16 12.41 22.51
C GLU A 197 -12.21 12.80 21.36
N THR A 198 -12.70 13.48 20.32
CA THR A 198 -11.88 13.97 19.20
C THR A 198 -10.83 14.97 19.71
N ALA A 199 -11.24 15.92 20.55
CA ALA A 199 -10.31 16.88 21.15
C ALA A 199 -9.28 16.18 22.05
N SER A 200 -9.72 15.21 22.85
CA SER A 200 -8.84 14.42 23.72
C SER A 200 -7.87 13.54 22.94
N TYR A 201 -8.31 12.95 21.84
CA TYR A 201 -7.51 12.17 20.91
C TYR A 201 -6.39 13.02 20.30
N ILE A 202 -6.73 14.20 19.76
CA ILE A 202 -5.76 15.13 19.16
C ILE A 202 -4.71 15.56 20.18
N ARG A 203 -5.15 15.93 21.40
CA ARG A 203 -4.25 16.31 22.50
C ARG A 203 -3.31 15.16 22.88
N HIS A 204 -3.85 13.95 23.05
CA HIS A 204 -3.07 12.76 23.38
C HIS A 204 -1.96 12.54 22.34
N ARG A 205 -2.29 12.58 21.05
CA ARG A 205 -1.28 12.34 20.00
C ARG A 205 -0.22 13.44 19.91
N LEU A 206 -0.60 14.69 20.12
CA LEU A 206 0.37 15.79 20.20
C LEU A 206 1.30 15.65 21.43
N ALA A 207 0.76 15.19 22.56
CA ALA A 207 1.54 14.93 23.76
C ALA A 207 2.56 13.81 23.55
N VAL A 208 2.14 12.69 22.93
CA VAL A 208 3.02 11.56 22.57
C VAL A 208 4.11 11.98 21.56
N ALA A 209 3.81 12.93 20.68
CA ALA A 209 4.80 13.52 19.77
C ALA A 209 5.76 14.51 20.45
N GLY A 210 5.59 14.79 21.74
CA GLY A 210 6.48 15.63 22.54
C GLY A 210 6.15 17.12 22.51
N SER A 211 4.90 17.52 22.24
CA SER A 211 4.48 18.93 22.28
C SER A 211 4.61 19.51 23.70
N THR A 212 5.29 20.66 23.84
CA THR A 212 5.70 21.22 25.14
C THR A 212 5.04 22.53 25.57
N ALA A 213 4.39 23.31 24.69
CA ALA A 213 3.63 24.50 25.12
C ALA A 213 2.71 25.12 24.05
N GLN A 214 3.14 25.17 22.79
CA GLN A 214 2.31 25.74 21.71
C GLN A 214 1.48 24.64 21.06
N THR A 215 0.17 24.65 21.30
CA THR A 215 -0.74 23.74 20.62
C THR A 215 -0.97 24.23 19.20
N PRO A 216 -0.58 23.47 18.16
CA PRO A 216 -0.77 23.88 16.77
C PRO A 216 -2.24 24.02 16.38
N PHE A 217 -3.16 23.45 17.15
CA PHE A 217 -4.60 23.57 16.97
C PHE A 217 -5.24 24.31 18.14
N ALA A 218 -5.88 25.44 17.85
CA ALA A 218 -6.67 26.17 18.85
C ALA A 218 -7.92 25.36 19.29
N PRO A 219 -8.39 25.47 20.55
CA PRO A 219 -9.58 24.76 21.03
C PRO A 219 -10.84 25.00 20.19
N ARG A 220 -10.99 26.21 19.63
CA ARG A 220 -12.11 26.60 18.76
C ARG A 220 -12.16 25.79 17.45
N LEU A 221 -11.08 25.13 17.05
CA LEU A 221 -11.02 24.29 15.86
C LEU A 221 -11.46 22.85 16.12
N MET A 222 -11.52 22.39 17.37
CA MET A 222 -11.85 20.99 17.67
C MET A 222 -13.22 20.60 17.15
N ALA A 223 -14.23 21.46 17.33
CA ALA A 223 -15.57 21.25 16.77
C ALA A 223 -15.55 21.20 15.23
N HIS A 224 -14.71 22.00 14.56
CA HIS A 224 -14.58 21.99 13.11
C HIS A 224 -13.86 20.73 12.60
N ILE A 225 -12.79 20.33 13.28
CA ILE A 225 -12.06 19.08 12.98
C ILE A 225 -13.00 17.89 13.15
N HIS A 226 -13.77 17.83 14.23
CA HIS A 226 -14.75 16.79 14.45
C HIS A 226 -15.81 16.76 13.34
N ALA A 227 -16.41 17.91 12.98
CA ALA A 227 -17.41 17.99 11.92
C ALA A 227 -16.87 17.52 10.55
N LEU A 228 -15.66 17.96 10.17
CA LEU A 228 -15.04 17.60 8.89
C LEU A 228 -14.64 16.10 8.84
N SER A 229 -14.05 15.60 9.93
CA SER A 229 -13.61 14.20 10.05
C SER A 229 -14.73 13.22 10.42
N LYS A 230 -15.91 13.72 10.80
CA LYS A 230 -17.03 12.94 11.38
C LYS A 230 -16.60 12.09 12.58
N GLY A 231 -15.58 12.54 13.32
CA GLY A 231 -15.02 11.84 14.48
C GLY A 231 -14.27 10.53 14.17
N VAL A 232 -13.99 10.21 12.90
CA VAL A 232 -13.28 8.98 12.54
C VAL A 232 -11.76 9.19 12.75
N PRO A 233 -11.09 8.41 13.61
CA PRO A 233 -9.66 8.57 13.90
C PRO A 233 -8.80 8.68 12.66
N ARG A 234 -8.91 7.77 11.69
CA ARG A 234 -8.11 7.84 10.44
C ARG A 234 -8.32 9.15 9.66
N ARG A 235 -9.56 9.68 9.61
CA ARG A 235 -9.87 10.96 8.95
C ARG A 235 -9.33 12.13 9.75
N ILE A 236 -9.40 12.10 11.08
CA ILE A 236 -8.75 13.08 11.97
C ILE A 236 -7.24 13.12 11.68
N ASN A 237 -6.62 11.95 11.52
CA ASN A 237 -5.18 11.83 11.27
C ASN A 237 -4.77 12.51 9.98
N LEU A 238 -5.43 12.16 8.89
CA LEU A 238 -5.17 12.74 7.57
C LEU A 238 -5.40 14.25 7.56
N LEU A 239 -6.52 14.71 8.12
CA LEU A 239 -6.88 16.13 8.16
C LEU A 239 -5.88 16.94 8.97
N CYS A 240 -5.52 16.48 10.17
CA CYS A 240 -4.58 17.19 11.03
C CYS A 240 -3.16 17.16 10.47
N ASP A 241 -2.70 16.04 9.90
CA ASP A 241 -1.39 15.97 9.25
C ASP A 241 -1.28 16.99 8.10
N ARG A 242 -2.31 17.02 7.23
CA ARG A 242 -2.36 17.97 6.11
C ARG A 242 -2.46 19.43 6.58
N ALA A 243 -3.24 19.69 7.62
CA ALA A 243 -3.38 21.02 8.20
C ALA A 243 -2.07 21.54 8.82
N LEU A 244 -1.30 20.68 9.50
CA LEU A 244 0.03 21.04 10.01
C LEU A 244 1.00 21.36 8.88
N LEU A 245 0.97 20.58 7.79
CA LEU A 245 1.79 20.85 6.62
C LEU A 245 1.43 22.18 5.96
N GLY A 246 0.13 22.48 5.82
CA GLY A 246 -0.33 23.76 5.29
C GLY A 246 0.08 24.95 6.15
N ALA A 247 -0.05 24.84 7.48
CA ALA A 247 0.39 25.88 8.40
C ALA A 247 1.91 26.11 8.34
N TYR A 248 2.70 25.04 8.19
CA TYR A 248 4.14 25.14 7.96
C TYR A 248 4.49 25.87 6.65
N VAL A 249 3.83 25.52 5.54
CA VAL A 249 4.06 26.16 4.23
C VAL A 249 3.69 27.65 4.25
N GLU A 250 2.62 28.02 4.96
CA GLU A 250 2.18 29.41 5.12
C GLU A 250 2.92 30.16 6.26
N ASN A 251 3.89 29.51 6.92
CA ASN A 251 4.66 30.02 8.07
C ASN A 251 3.77 30.56 9.21
N GLN A 252 2.67 29.85 9.48
CA GLN A 252 1.72 30.18 10.55
C GLN A 252 2.02 29.34 11.81
N PRO A 253 2.12 29.97 13.00
CA PRO A 253 2.40 29.26 14.25
C PRO A 253 1.22 28.38 14.73
N GLN A 254 0.02 28.59 14.18
CA GLN A 254 -1.17 27.80 14.45
C GLN A 254 -1.95 27.55 13.17
N VAL A 255 -2.62 26.40 13.11
CA VAL A 255 -3.58 26.09 12.05
C VAL A 255 -4.74 27.08 12.15
N THR A 256 -5.09 27.74 11.04
CA THR A 256 -6.27 28.60 10.95
C THR A 256 -7.47 27.84 10.37
N ARG A 257 -8.68 28.40 10.49
CA ARG A 257 -9.88 27.82 9.85
C ARG A 257 -9.72 27.67 8.33
N GLN A 258 -9.03 28.61 7.69
CA GLN A 258 -8.81 28.59 6.24
C GLN A 258 -7.88 27.46 5.84
N ILE A 259 -6.77 27.27 6.55
CA ILE A 259 -5.84 26.16 6.34
C ILE A 259 -6.54 24.82 6.57
N LEU A 260 -7.34 24.73 7.64
CA LEU A 260 -8.10 23.51 7.95
C LEU A 260 -9.12 23.16 6.85
N ARG A 261 -9.80 24.16 6.27
CA ARG A 261 -10.76 23.93 5.19
C ARG A 261 -10.07 23.48 3.90
N ARG A 262 -8.96 24.11 3.53
CA ARG A 262 -8.13 23.68 2.39
C ARG A 262 -7.63 22.25 2.57
N ALA A 263 -7.10 21.93 3.75
CA ALA A 263 -6.67 20.58 4.09
C ALA A 263 -7.81 19.55 3.98
N ALA A 264 -9.03 19.92 4.38
CA ALA A 264 -10.20 19.06 4.23
C ALA A 264 -10.62 18.88 2.77
N GLU A 265 -10.58 19.94 1.97
CA GLU A 265 -10.83 19.87 0.52
C GLU A 265 -9.80 18.95 -0.15
N GLU A 266 -8.51 19.07 0.16
CA GLU A 266 -7.46 18.22 -0.41
C GLU A 266 -7.57 16.74 0.00
N VAL A 267 -7.99 16.45 1.24
CA VAL A 267 -8.02 15.09 1.80
C VAL A 267 -9.35 14.38 1.50
N PHE A 268 -10.46 15.11 1.41
CA PHE A 268 -11.81 14.52 1.31
C PHE A 268 -12.55 14.85 0.01
N ALA A 269 -11.95 15.56 -0.96
CA ALA A 269 -12.62 15.93 -2.22
C ALA A 269 -13.18 14.75 -3.04
N GLU A 270 -12.70 13.53 -2.82
CA GLU A 270 -13.17 12.34 -3.54
C GLU A 270 -14.44 11.70 -2.95
N GLU A 271 -14.90 12.09 -1.76
CA GLU A 271 -15.99 11.40 -1.03
C GLU A 271 -17.39 12.04 -1.18
N GLY A 272 -17.60 12.91 -2.16
CA GLY A 272 -18.95 13.31 -2.57
C GLY A 272 -19.26 14.79 -2.46
N THR A 273 -19.16 15.47 -3.60
CA THR A 273 -20.25 16.28 -4.16
C THR A 273 -19.90 16.51 -5.63
N PRO A 274 -20.82 16.31 -6.60
CA PRO A 274 -20.65 16.99 -7.87
C PRO A 274 -20.63 18.46 -7.49
N VAL A 275 -19.49 19.12 -7.72
CA VAL A 275 -19.43 20.57 -7.63
C VAL A 275 -20.46 21.05 -8.65
N ALA A 276 -21.64 21.41 -8.13
CA ALA A 276 -22.62 22.16 -8.88
C ALA A 276 -21.83 23.33 -9.45
N GLY A 277 -21.64 23.30 -10.77
CA GLY A 277 -20.92 24.33 -11.47
C GLY A 277 -21.49 25.65 -10.97
N ARG A 278 -20.65 26.43 -10.29
CA ARG A 278 -20.86 27.87 -10.20
C ARG A 278 -20.77 28.32 -11.64
N GLY A 279 -21.90 28.25 -12.33
CA GLY A 279 -22.16 28.92 -13.58
C GLY A 279 -21.97 30.39 -13.29
N LEU A 280 -20.73 30.84 -13.45
CA LEU A 280 -20.41 32.23 -13.59
C LEU A 280 -21.11 32.67 -14.88
N ARG A 281 -22.33 33.18 -14.72
CA ARG A 281 -23.10 33.81 -15.78
C ARG A 281 -22.28 35.01 -16.24
N TRP A 282 -21.56 34.85 -17.34
CA TRP A 282 -20.91 35.94 -18.03
C TRP A 282 -21.28 35.89 -19.51
N PRO A 283 -22.31 36.66 -19.92
CA PRO A 283 -22.45 37.00 -21.32
C PRO A 283 -22.42 38.52 -21.55
N HIS A 284 -21.53 39.28 -20.90
CA HIS A 284 -21.34 40.70 -21.25
C HIS A 284 -19.88 41.23 -21.27
N VAL A 285 -18.83 40.40 -21.14
CA VAL A 285 -17.43 40.88 -21.27
C VAL A 285 -16.74 40.40 -22.56
N ALA A 286 -17.45 39.71 -23.44
CA ALA A 286 -16.96 39.38 -24.79
C ALA A 286 -16.98 40.58 -25.78
N GLY A 287 -17.54 41.74 -25.39
CA GLY A 287 -17.59 42.94 -26.24
C GLY A 287 -16.43 43.93 -26.07
N GLY A 288 -15.62 43.81 -25.01
CA GLY A 288 -14.62 44.84 -24.64
C GLY A 288 -13.19 44.55 -25.06
N VAL A 289 -12.82 43.27 -25.30
CA VAL A 289 -11.42 42.88 -25.49
C VAL A 289 -11.01 42.81 -26.98
N LEU A 290 -11.97 42.78 -27.91
CA LEU A 290 -11.69 42.84 -29.35
C LEU A 290 -11.46 44.27 -29.88
N ALA A 291 -11.83 45.32 -29.13
CA ALA A 291 -11.56 46.71 -29.51
C ALA A 291 -10.20 47.24 -29.01
N GLY A 292 -9.61 46.63 -27.98
CA GLY A 292 -8.32 47.04 -27.42
C GLY A 292 -7.10 46.49 -28.18
N ALA A 293 -7.23 45.32 -28.81
CA ALA A 293 -6.11 44.66 -29.50
C ALA A 293 -5.86 45.19 -30.93
N LEU A 294 -6.82 45.90 -31.54
CA LEU A 294 -6.67 46.48 -32.88
C LEU A 294 -6.00 47.87 -32.86
N VAL A 295 -5.98 48.57 -31.73
CA VAL A 295 -5.36 49.91 -31.62
C VAL A 295 -3.88 49.85 -31.25
N THR A 296 -3.42 48.80 -30.54
CA THR A 296 -2.00 48.63 -30.20
C THR A 296 -1.15 48.00 -31.31
N ALA A 297 -1.77 47.30 -32.28
CA ALA A 297 -1.07 46.73 -33.43
C ALA A 297 -0.77 47.77 -34.54
N ALA A 298 -1.51 48.88 -34.61
CA ALA A 298 -1.33 49.91 -35.64
C ALA A 298 -0.18 50.90 -35.34
N LEU A 299 0.26 51.01 -34.08
CA LEU A 299 1.34 51.93 -33.68
C LEU A 299 2.74 51.30 -33.68
N ALA A 300 2.84 49.96 -33.64
CA ALA A 300 4.13 49.27 -33.59
C ALA A 300 4.80 49.07 -34.97
N TRP A 301 4.07 49.29 -36.07
CA TRP A 301 4.63 49.23 -37.44
C TRP A 301 5.30 50.52 -37.91
N HIS A 302 5.18 51.63 -37.16
CA HIS A 302 5.78 52.90 -37.56
C HIS A 302 7.22 53.12 -37.06
N PHE A 303 7.76 52.21 -36.24
CA PHE A 303 9.07 52.36 -35.60
C PHE A 303 10.01 51.14 -35.76
N MET A 304 9.91 50.39 -36.86
CA MET A 304 10.91 49.39 -37.23
C MET A 304 11.93 49.97 -38.23
N PRO A 305 13.18 50.23 -37.82
CA PRO A 305 14.26 50.52 -38.76
C PRO A 305 14.79 49.23 -39.41
N SER A 306 15.04 49.31 -40.71
CA SER A 306 15.53 48.25 -41.61
C SER A 306 16.92 47.70 -41.23
N PRO A 307 17.23 46.43 -41.56
CA PRO A 307 18.55 45.86 -41.32
C PRO A 307 19.54 46.28 -42.42
N SER A 308 20.63 46.91 -42.00
CA SER A 308 21.82 47.14 -42.82
C SER A 308 22.88 46.07 -42.53
N ALA A 309 23.35 45.42 -43.59
CA ALA A 309 24.43 44.45 -43.58
C ALA A 309 25.80 45.15 -43.61
N VAL A 310 26.76 44.74 -42.75
CA VAL A 310 28.22 44.76 -43.02
C VAL A 310 28.96 43.86 -41.98
N PRO A 311 30.27 43.52 -42.13
CA PRO A 311 30.75 42.16 -42.35
C PRO A 311 31.65 41.61 -41.23
N ALA A 312 32.15 40.39 -41.44
CA ALA A 312 33.07 39.67 -40.57
C ALA A 312 34.47 40.29 -40.48
N VAL A 313 35.06 40.27 -39.27
CA VAL A 313 36.50 40.41 -39.00
C VAL A 313 36.88 39.36 -37.95
N PRO A 314 37.96 38.58 -38.13
CA PRO A 314 38.40 37.56 -37.17
C PRO A 314 39.34 38.18 -36.13
N VAL A 315 39.27 37.73 -34.88
CA VAL A 315 40.29 38.03 -33.87
C VAL A 315 40.65 36.77 -33.10
N LEU A 316 41.96 36.55 -33.04
CA LEU A 316 42.69 35.43 -32.49
C LEU A 316 42.40 35.15 -31.01
N ALA A 317 42.51 33.86 -30.69
CA ALA A 317 42.63 33.31 -29.36
C ALA A 317 43.81 33.94 -28.59
N ALA A 318 43.55 34.34 -27.36
CA ALA A 318 44.56 34.62 -26.35
C ALA A 318 44.32 33.72 -25.14
N SER A 319 45.29 32.84 -24.92
CA SER A 319 45.49 31.97 -23.76
C SER A 319 45.89 32.74 -22.51
N VAL A 320 45.39 32.32 -21.33
CA VAL A 320 46.10 32.47 -20.04
C VAL A 320 45.82 31.23 -19.17
N PRO A 321 46.82 30.67 -18.45
CA PRO A 321 46.79 29.30 -17.93
C PRO A 321 46.45 29.19 -16.43
N ALA A 322 46.51 27.93 -15.98
CA ALA A 322 46.16 27.37 -14.69
C ALA A 322 46.76 28.05 -13.43
N ALA A 323 46.02 27.93 -12.32
CA ALA A 323 46.56 27.98 -10.96
C ALA A 323 46.00 26.80 -10.14
N SER A 324 46.93 25.97 -9.67
CA SER A 324 46.75 24.74 -8.90
C SER A 324 46.04 24.93 -7.56
N ALA A 325 45.20 23.96 -7.23
CA ALA A 325 44.63 23.78 -5.90
C ALA A 325 45.66 23.17 -4.94
N VAL A 326 45.73 23.75 -3.73
CA VAL A 326 46.47 23.24 -2.58
C VAL A 326 45.65 22.14 -1.91
N VAL A 327 46.27 20.99 -1.71
CA VAL A 327 45.72 19.83 -0.98
C VAL A 327 45.80 20.11 0.53
N ALA A 328 44.65 20.12 1.20
CA ALA A 328 44.58 20.02 2.66
C ALA A 328 44.01 18.65 3.03
N ALA A 329 44.87 17.81 3.60
CA ALA A 329 44.50 16.54 4.21
C ALA A 329 43.77 16.82 5.54
N ALA A 330 42.58 16.24 5.70
CA ALA A 330 41.89 16.19 6.98
C ALA A 330 41.39 14.77 7.26
N ALA A 331 41.80 14.30 8.43
CA ALA A 331 41.54 13.06 9.13
C ALA A 331 40.22 12.33 8.82
N SER A 332 40.37 11.02 8.65
CA SER A 332 39.32 10.01 8.61
C SER A 332 38.53 9.95 9.92
N VAL A 333 37.27 10.37 9.88
CA VAL A 333 36.23 9.97 10.83
C VAL A 333 35.74 8.57 10.43
N PRO A 334 35.58 7.59 11.34
CA PRO A 334 34.95 6.32 11.00
C PRO A 334 33.50 6.59 10.58
N ALA A 335 33.14 6.14 9.38
CA ALA A 335 31.85 6.38 8.77
C ALA A 335 30.70 5.85 9.66
N PRO A 336 29.59 6.60 9.80
CA PRO A 336 28.38 6.04 10.39
C PRO A 336 27.90 4.86 9.55
N VAL A 337 27.46 3.79 10.22
CA VAL A 337 26.88 2.60 9.59
C VAL A 337 25.81 3.06 8.60
N SER A 338 26.11 2.91 7.30
CA SER A 338 25.27 3.39 6.22
C SER A 338 23.97 2.61 6.18
N VAL A 339 22.84 3.28 6.42
CA VAL A 339 21.52 2.75 6.10
C VAL A 339 21.53 2.37 4.61
N PRO A 340 21.10 1.16 4.21
CA PRO A 340 21.08 0.76 2.82
C PRO A 340 20.26 1.74 1.96
N ASP A 341 20.89 2.43 1.00
CA ASP A 341 20.19 3.37 0.12
C ASP A 341 19.35 2.60 -0.93
N ARG A 342 18.06 2.47 -0.64
CA ARG A 342 17.08 1.85 -1.56
C ARG A 342 17.07 2.50 -2.94
N ASN A 343 17.22 3.82 -3.03
CA ASN A 343 17.22 4.51 -4.32
C ASN A 343 18.51 4.25 -5.11
N ALA A 344 19.63 3.95 -4.47
CA ALA A 344 20.83 3.48 -5.17
C ALA A 344 20.59 2.13 -5.87
N VAL A 345 19.99 1.17 -5.17
CA VAL A 345 19.67 -0.15 -5.75
C VAL A 345 18.60 -0.05 -6.83
N LEU A 346 17.58 0.79 -6.66
CA LEU A 346 16.58 1.04 -7.71
C LEU A 346 17.19 1.72 -8.95
N ARG A 347 18.21 2.57 -8.81
CA ARG A 347 18.93 3.12 -9.97
C ARG A 347 19.73 2.04 -10.71
N GLN A 348 20.32 1.09 -9.98
CA GLN A 348 20.97 -0.09 -10.60
C GLN A 348 19.93 -0.98 -11.30
N LEU A 349 18.77 -1.17 -10.70
CA LEU A 349 17.65 -1.87 -11.33
C LEU A 349 17.22 -1.16 -12.63
N ALA A 350 17.09 0.16 -12.63
CA ALA A 350 16.72 0.92 -13.83
C ALA A 350 17.75 0.80 -14.97
N ALA A 351 19.05 0.67 -14.64
CA ALA A 351 20.08 0.43 -15.64
C ALA A 351 19.84 -0.89 -16.41
N LEU A 352 19.27 -1.92 -15.78
CA LEU A 352 18.87 -3.16 -16.47
C LEU A 352 17.71 -2.94 -17.46
N TRP A 353 16.94 -1.86 -17.28
CA TRP A 353 15.88 -1.44 -18.19
C TRP A 353 16.37 -0.48 -19.29
N GLY A 354 17.68 -0.23 -19.35
CA GLY A 354 18.31 0.72 -20.27
C GLY A 354 18.16 2.18 -19.86
N GLU A 355 17.68 2.46 -18.64
CA GLU A 355 17.41 3.82 -18.17
C GLU A 355 18.44 4.27 -17.14
N GLN A 356 19.03 5.45 -17.34
CA GLN A 356 19.90 6.10 -16.34
C GLN A 356 19.10 7.15 -15.59
N LEU A 357 18.79 6.86 -14.33
CA LEU A 357 17.97 7.76 -13.51
C LEU A 357 18.84 8.74 -12.70
N PRO A 358 18.44 10.02 -12.58
CA PRO A 358 19.12 11.00 -11.74
C PRO A 358 19.08 10.62 -10.25
N ALA A 359 19.89 11.29 -9.43
CA ALA A 359 19.80 11.17 -7.99
C ALA A 359 18.43 11.65 -7.48
N GLY A 360 17.92 11.02 -6.41
CA GLY A 360 16.60 11.30 -5.84
C GLY A 360 15.71 10.06 -5.77
N ASP A 361 14.39 10.26 -5.81
CA ASP A 361 13.41 9.17 -5.83
C ASP A 361 13.43 8.45 -7.18
N ALA A 362 13.91 7.21 -7.18
CA ALA A 362 14.06 6.41 -8.39
C ALA A 362 12.71 6.00 -9.02
N CYS A 363 11.65 5.84 -8.23
CA CYS A 363 10.33 5.51 -8.76
C CYS A 363 9.69 6.72 -9.47
N GLN A 364 9.83 7.92 -8.90
CA GLN A 364 9.38 9.15 -9.52
C GLN A 364 10.18 9.52 -10.77
N ALA A 365 11.50 9.35 -10.71
CA ALA A 365 12.38 9.56 -11.87
C ALA A 365 12.08 8.55 -12.99
N GLY A 366 11.90 7.26 -12.63
CA GLY A 366 11.51 6.21 -13.56
C GLY A 366 10.19 6.51 -14.28
N ALA A 367 9.20 7.07 -13.58
CA ALA A 367 7.92 7.44 -14.19
C ALA A 367 8.07 8.42 -15.36
N ARG A 368 9.06 9.34 -15.31
CA ARG A 368 9.37 10.26 -16.41
C ARG A 368 10.05 9.57 -17.59
N ALA A 369 10.75 8.47 -17.34
CA ALA A 369 11.37 7.60 -18.34
C ALA A 369 10.43 6.47 -18.83
N GLY A 370 9.16 6.49 -18.43
CA GLY A 370 8.17 5.47 -18.82
C GLY A 370 8.26 4.15 -18.05
N LEU A 371 9.01 4.11 -16.94
CA LEU A 371 9.04 3.00 -16.00
C LEU A 371 8.13 3.26 -14.80
N ARG A 372 7.39 2.26 -14.34
CA ARG A 372 6.56 2.33 -13.13
C ARG A 372 7.09 1.35 -12.10
N CYS A 373 7.12 1.76 -10.82
CA CYS A 373 7.42 0.85 -9.73
C CYS A 373 6.20 0.00 -9.38
N LEU A 374 6.40 -1.31 -9.27
CA LEU A 374 5.47 -2.24 -8.65
C LEU A 374 6.06 -2.70 -7.32
N HIS A 375 5.35 -2.43 -6.23
CA HIS A 375 5.65 -2.97 -4.90
C HIS A 375 4.71 -4.13 -4.62
N SER A 376 5.23 -5.28 -4.18
CA SER A 376 4.42 -6.45 -3.84
C SER A 376 5.05 -7.26 -2.71
N ARG A 377 4.25 -8.15 -2.09
CA ARG A 377 4.63 -9.06 -1.01
C ARG A 377 4.36 -10.54 -1.33
N GLY A 378 4.33 -10.91 -2.62
CA GLY A 378 4.08 -12.30 -3.04
C GLY A 378 5.33 -13.21 -3.03
N GLY A 379 6.46 -12.73 -2.51
CA GLY A 379 7.69 -13.50 -2.38
C GLY A 379 8.28 -14.00 -3.71
N ILE A 380 9.07 -15.07 -3.62
CA ILE A 380 9.82 -15.62 -4.77
C ILE A 380 8.90 -16.29 -5.80
N ALA A 381 7.79 -16.90 -5.36
CA ALA A 381 6.81 -17.51 -6.25
C ALA A 381 6.20 -16.48 -7.21
N GLU A 382 5.80 -15.33 -6.68
CA GLU A 382 5.29 -14.24 -7.51
C GLU A 382 6.37 -13.62 -8.40
N LEU A 383 7.60 -13.45 -7.91
CA LEU A 383 8.72 -12.97 -8.73
C LEU A 383 9.02 -13.90 -9.91
N ARG A 384 8.89 -15.20 -9.73
CA ARG A 384 9.05 -16.19 -10.80
C ARG A 384 7.95 -16.05 -11.85
N VAL A 385 6.71 -15.79 -11.42
CA VAL A 385 5.59 -15.49 -12.34
C VAL A 385 5.80 -14.14 -13.02
N LEU A 386 6.25 -13.10 -12.32
CA LEU A 386 6.48 -11.79 -12.93
C LEU A 386 7.75 -11.75 -13.77
N ASP A 387 8.70 -12.67 -13.64
CA ASP A 387 9.92 -12.76 -14.43
C ASP A 387 10.60 -11.39 -14.67
N ARG A 388 10.72 -10.57 -13.61
CA ARG A 388 11.35 -9.25 -13.66
C ARG A 388 12.44 -9.09 -12.60
N PRO A 389 13.60 -8.50 -12.95
CA PRO A 389 14.59 -8.11 -11.96
C PRO A 389 13.96 -7.25 -10.87
N ALA A 390 14.37 -7.47 -9.63
CA ALA A 390 13.69 -6.86 -8.49
C ALA A 390 14.65 -6.56 -7.35
N LEU A 391 14.38 -5.46 -6.65
CA LEU A 391 14.98 -5.17 -5.36
C LEU A 391 14.27 -6.01 -4.29
N LEU A 392 15.07 -6.74 -3.51
CA LEU A 392 14.64 -7.53 -2.36
C LEU A 392 15.22 -6.95 -1.08
N THR A 393 14.47 -7.08 0.01
CA THR A 393 14.99 -6.89 1.36
C THR A 393 15.32 -8.26 1.93
N LEU A 394 16.58 -8.45 2.32
CA LEU A 394 17.09 -9.67 2.93
C LEU A 394 17.52 -9.40 4.37
N ARG A 395 17.53 -10.44 5.19
CA ARG A 395 18.12 -10.42 6.54
C ARG A 395 19.35 -11.31 6.56
N ASP A 396 20.44 -10.79 7.10
CA ASP A 396 21.66 -11.58 7.33
C ASP A 396 21.51 -12.50 8.56
N GLY A 397 22.54 -13.31 8.83
CA GLY A 397 22.54 -14.24 9.97
C GLY A 397 22.51 -13.56 11.35
N GLU A 398 22.74 -12.25 11.41
CA GLU A 398 22.66 -11.43 12.61
C GLU A 398 21.35 -10.62 12.68
N GLY A 399 20.45 -10.80 11.70
CA GLY A 399 19.14 -10.13 11.63
C GLY A 399 19.18 -8.71 11.06
N ARG A 400 20.31 -8.25 10.49
CA ARG A 400 20.42 -6.92 9.88
C ARG A 400 19.83 -6.93 8.47
N GLU A 401 19.15 -5.84 8.11
CA GLU A 401 18.55 -5.68 6.78
C GLU A 401 19.62 -5.33 5.73
N GLN A 402 19.61 -6.09 4.63
CA GLN A 402 20.45 -5.91 3.46
C GLN A 402 19.56 -5.77 2.21
N LEU A 403 19.92 -4.86 1.32
CA LEU A 403 19.21 -4.70 0.04
C LEU A 403 19.95 -5.45 -1.06
N ALA A 404 19.22 -6.29 -1.78
CA ALA A 404 19.77 -7.09 -2.87
C ALA A 404 19.02 -6.81 -4.16
N LEU A 405 19.74 -6.73 -5.27
CA LEU A 405 19.15 -6.72 -6.61
C LEU A 405 19.15 -8.14 -7.18
N LEU A 406 17.98 -8.74 -7.31
CA LEU A 406 17.79 -10.01 -8.00
C LEU A 406 17.87 -9.79 -9.50
N THR A 407 18.87 -10.40 -10.14
CA THR A 407 19.13 -10.25 -11.59
C THR A 407 18.88 -11.53 -12.37
N ARG A 408 18.87 -12.70 -11.71
CA ARG A 408 18.59 -13.98 -12.35
C ARG A 408 17.88 -14.94 -11.38
N LEU A 409 16.94 -15.71 -11.90
CA LEU A 409 16.23 -16.77 -11.18
C LEU A 409 16.06 -17.95 -12.13
N GLN A 410 16.80 -19.04 -11.90
CA GLN A 410 16.82 -20.24 -12.76
C GLN A 410 16.73 -21.48 -11.89
N ASP A 411 15.81 -22.38 -12.23
CA ASP A 411 15.58 -23.64 -11.50
C ASP A 411 15.54 -23.41 -9.97
N GLU A 412 16.58 -23.86 -9.27
CA GLU A 412 16.77 -23.78 -7.82
C GLU A 412 17.85 -22.77 -7.37
N MET A 413 18.36 -21.92 -8.28
CA MET A 413 19.38 -20.92 -7.99
C MET A 413 18.94 -19.49 -8.31
N ALA A 414 19.31 -18.56 -7.42
CA ALA A 414 19.09 -17.14 -7.57
C ALA A 414 20.41 -16.37 -7.58
N THR A 415 20.55 -15.44 -8.52
CA THR A 415 21.70 -14.53 -8.60
C THR A 415 21.29 -13.15 -8.11
N LEU A 416 21.98 -12.68 -7.08
CA LEU A 416 21.80 -11.37 -6.47
C LEU A 416 23.03 -10.49 -6.70
N MET A 417 22.83 -9.18 -6.75
CA MET A 417 23.87 -8.18 -6.50
C MET A 417 23.70 -7.67 -5.07
N LEU A 418 24.69 -7.94 -4.22
CA LEU A 418 24.79 -7.50 -2.83
C LEU A 418 26.06 -6.68 -2.69
N ASP A 419 25.93 -5.41 -2.26
CA ASP A 419 27.05 -4.48 -2.10
C ASP A 419 27.98 -4.39 -3.33
N GLY A 420 27.39 -4.44 -4.53
CA GLY A 420 28.13 -4.41 -5.81
C GLY A 420 28.86 -5.71 -6.18
N LYS A 421 28.69 -6.79 -5.40
CA LYS A 421 29.20 -8.12 -5.71
C LYS A 421 28.07 -9.06 -6.11
N GLN A 422 28.30 -9.80 -7.19
CA GLN A 422 27.39 -10.83 -7.64
C GLN A 422 27.55 -12.08 -6.76
N GLN A 423 26.44 -12.57 -6.21
CA GLN A 423 26.37 -13.80 -5.42
C GLN A 423 25.28 -14.70 -5.97
N SER A 424 25.55 -16.01 -6.02
CA SER A 424 24.56 -17.02 -6.38
C SER A 424 24.26 -17.89 -5.17
N LEU A 425 22.99 -18.10 -4.86
CA LEU A 425 22.56 -18.92 -3.74
C LEU A 425 21.32 -19.76 -4.09
N PRO A 426 21.10 -20.90 -3.41
CA PRO A 426 19.89 -21.70 -3.57
C PRO A 426 18.62 -20.90 -3.23
N LEU A 427 17.54 -21.14 -3.95
CA LEU A 427 16.25 -20.49 -3.73
C LEU A 427 15.72 -20.70 -2.31
N ALA A 428 15.91 -21.89 -1.74
CA ALA A 428 15.51 -22.18 -0.37
C ALA A 428 16.19 -21.24 0.63
N GLN A 429 17.47 -20.92 0.43
CA GLN A 429 18.20 -19.97 1.28
C GLN A 429 17.73 -18.53 1.03
N LEU A 430 17.41 -18.18 -0.22
CA LEU A 430 16.87 -16.86 -0.54
C LEU A 430 15.50 -16.65 0.14
N ALA A 431 14.62 -17.65 0.06
CA ALA A 431 13.30 -17.62 0.67
C ALA A 431 13.35 -17.48 2.20
N GLN A 432 14.34 -18.10 2.85
CA GLN A 432 14.55 -17.97 4.30
C GLN A 432 15.03 -16.58 4.72
N ARG A 433 15.82 -15.90 3.87
CA ARG A 433 16.39 -14.58 4.18
C ARG A 433 15.49 -13.42 3.74
N SER A 434 14.59 -13.64 2.79
CA SER A 434 13.69 -12.62 2.27
C SER A 434 12.50 -12.38 3.20
N ASP A 435 12.08 -11.12 3.33
CA ASP A 435 10.86 -10.72 4.04
C ASP A 435 9.57 -10.92 3.20
N GLY A 436 9.69 -11.52 2.01
CA GLY A 436 8.61 -11.72 1.05
C GLY A 436 8.26 -10.47 0.23
N GLY A 437 8.83 -9.31 0.55
CA GLY A 437 8.64 -8.06 -0.16
C GLY A 437 9.61 -7.89 -1.32
N PHE A 438 9.12 -7.31 -2.42
CA PHE A 438 9.97 -6.91 -3.54
C PHE A 438 9.50 -5.64 -4.22
N THR A 439 10.40 -5.03 -5.00
CA THR A 439 10.08 -3.91 -5.88
C THR A 439 10.71 -4.12 -7.24
N THR A 440 9.90 -4.00 -8.28
CA THR A 440 10.35 -4.12 -9.67
C THR A 440 9.87 -2.95 -10.50
N PHE A 441 10.50 -2.74 -11.67
CA PHE A 441 9.98 -1.83 -12.69
C PHE A 441 9.13 -2.58 -13.70
N TRP A 442 8.30 -1.83 -14.41
CA TRP A 442 7.62 -2.29 -15.62
C TRP A 442 7.30 -1.10 -16.54
N ARG A 443 7.20 -1.32 -17.85
CA ARG A 443 6.84 -0.27 -18.81
C ARG A 443 5.33 -0.24 -18.98
N ALA A 444 4.68 0.80 -18.47
CA ALA A 444 3.25 0.97 -18.70
C ALA A 444 2.98 1.45 -20.14
N PRO A 445 1.97 0.91 -20.85
CA PRO A 445 1.51 1.48 -22.11
C PRO A 445 1.16 2.97 -21.95
N ARG A 446 1.35 3.78 -22.99
CA ARG A 446 1.09 5.24 -22.94
C ARG A 446 -0.34 5.60 -22.51
N SER A 447 -1.30 4.75 -22.82
CA SER A 447 -2.72 4.90 -22.50
C SER A 447 -3.14 4.27 -21.17
N TRP A 448 -2.20 3.67 -20.41
CA TRP A 448 -2.50 2.93 -19.19
C TRP A 448 -3.14 3.80 -18.10
N ARG A 449 -4.10 3.22 -17.37
CA ARG A 449 -4.75 3.75 -16.17
C ARG A 449 -4.77 2.69 -15.08
N ASP A 450 -4.80 3.12 -13.82
CA ASP A 450 -4.75 2.21 -12.66
C ASP A 450 -5.90 1.18 -12.67
N GLU A 451 -7.09 1.60 -13.09
CA GLU A 451 -8.27 0.74 -13.21
C GLU A 451 -9.06 1.08 -14.47
N VAL A 452 -9.46 0.04 -15.22
CA VAL A 452 -10.32 0.15 -16.41
C VAL A 452 -11.72 -0.37 -16.04
N PRO A 453 -12.71 0.50 -15.82
CA PRO A 453 -14.04 0.08 -15.40
C PRO A 453 -14.79 -0.66 -16.52
N LEU A 454 -15.79 -1.46 -16.15
CA LEU A 454 -16.68 -2.11 -17.11
C LEU A 454 -17.39 -1.06 -17.98
N GLY A 455 -17.42 -1.28 -19.29
CA GLY A 455 -17.95 -0.34 -20.27
C GLY A 455 -16.97 0.77 -20.70
N ALA A 456 -15.77 0.84 -20.11
CA ALA A 456 -14.74 1.78 -20.54
C ALA A 456 -14.34 1.53 -22.00
N ARG A 457 -13.94 2.61 -22.67
CA ARG A 457 -13.38 2.61 -24.03
C ARG A 457 -12.07 3.40 -24.03
N GLY A 458 -11.27 3.20 -25.07
CA GLY A 458 -10.04 3.94 -25.29
C GLY A 458 -8.87 3.06 -25.70
N ALA A 459 -7.73 3.70 -25.95
CA ALA A 459 -6.53 3.05 -26.49
C ALA A 459 -5.94 1.95 -25.59
N ASP A 460 -6.19 1.98 -24.29
CA ASP A 460 -5.81 0.92 -23.34
C ASP A 460 -6.74 -0.30 -23.38
N VAL A 461 -8.03 -0.10 -23.61
CA VAL A 461 -8.99 -1.19 -23.84
C VAL A 461 -8.68 -1.86 -25.18
N ASP A 462 -8.43 -1.06 -26.22
CA ASP A 462 -8.02 -1.56 -27.53
C ASP A 462 -6.72 -2.37 -27.43
N TRP A 463 -5.75 -1.87 -26.67
CA TRP A 463 -4.50 -2.58 -26.40
C TRP A 463 -4.74 -3.92 -25.69
N LEU A 464 -5.58 -3.95 -24.65
CA LEU A 464 -5.92 -5.18 -23.94
C LEU A 464 -6.62 -6.19 -24.87
N ALA A 465 -7.58 -5.74 -25.66
CA ALA A 465 -8.34 -6.58 -26.58
C ALA A 465 -7.42 -7.19 -27.65
N GLN A 466 -6.52 -6.38 -28.21
CA GLN A 466 -5.52 -6.84 -29.17
C GLN A 466 -4.57 -7.88 -28.56
N ARG A 467 -4.08 -7.65 -27.33
CA ARG A 467 -3.18 -8.58 -26.65
C ARG A 467 -3.85 -9.91 -26.29
N LEU A 468 -5.10 -9.87 -25.83
CA LEU A 468 -5.89 -11.08 -25.55
C LEU A 468 -6.21 -11.87 -26.82
N ALA A 469 -6.52 -11.19 -27.93
CA ALA A 469 -6.73 -11.85 -29.23
C ALA A 469 -5.43 -12.50 -29.74
N GLN A 470 -4.30 -11.78 -29.65
CA GLN A 470 -2.99 -12.29 -30.05
C GLN A 470 -2.61 -13.56 -29.27
N GLN A 471 -2.84 -13.59 -27.97
CA GLN A 471 -2.59 -14.76 -27.11
C GLN A 471 -3.37 -16.00 -27.55
N ARG A 472 -4.56 -15.81 -28.13
CA ARG A 472 -5.44 -16.90 -28.60
C ARG A 472 -5.25 -17.22 -30.09
N GLY A 473 -4.35 -16.53 -30.78
CA GLY A 473 -4.19 -16.66 -32.23
C GLY A 473 -5.39 -16.15 -33.03
N LEU A 474 -6.17 -15.23 -32.47
CA LEU A 474 -7.33 -14.62 -33.11
C LEU A 474 -6.94 -13.31 -33.81
N PRO A 475 -7.67 -12.90 -34.88
CA PRO A 475 -7.46 -11.61 -35.52
C PRO A 475 -7.71 -10.46 -34.54
N ALA A 476 -7.01 -9.33 -34.75
CA ALA A 476 -7.19 -8.16 -33.91
C ALA A 476 -8.65 -7.65 -33.99
N PRO A 477 -9.31 -7.43 -32.85
CA PRO A 477 -10.69 -6.95 -32.81
C PRO A 477 -10.77 -5.50 -33.33
N ALA A 478 -11.99 -5.06 -33.66
CA ALA A 478 -12.23 -3.68 -34.07
C ALA A 478 -11.82 -2.69 -32.98
N ALA A 479 -11.32 -1.52 -33.38
CA ALA A 479 -10.93 -0.47 -32.45
C ALA A 479 -12.16 0.16 -31.76
N ASN A 480 -11.92 0.72 -30.57
CA ASN A 480 -12.88 1.43 -29.72
C ASN A 480 -14.06 0.58 -29.23
N LEU A 481 -13.85 -0.73 -29.04
CA LEU A 481 -14.81 -1.60 -28.38
C LEU A 481 -14.82 -1.35 -26.86
N PRO A 482 -15.98 -1.47 -26.19
CA PRO A 482 -16.03 -1.36 -24.74
C PRO A 482 -15.42 -2.59 -24.07
N LEU A 483 -14.87 -2.42 -22.87
CA LEU A 483 -14.59 -3.54 -21.97
C LEU A 483 -15.92 -4.10 -21.47
N ASP A 484 -16.47 -5.06 -22.21
CA ASP A 484 -17.74 -5.71 -21.89
C ASP A 484 -17.54 -6.99 -21.05
N ALA A 485 -18.66 -7.67 -20.77
CA ALA A 485 -18.62 -8.90 -19.97
C ALA A 485 -17.84 -10.03 -20.66
N GLU A 486 -17.81 -10.05 -22.00
CA GLU A 486 -17.07 -11.06 -22.75
C GLU A 486 -15.57 -10.84 -22.59
N MET A 487 -15.10 -9.62 -22.85
CA MET A 487 -13.70 -9.24 -22.66
C MET A 487 -13.26 -9.40 -21.20
N GLN A 488 -14.14 -9.10 -20.24
CA GLN A 488 -13.86 -9.34 -18.82
C GLN A 488 -13.72 -10.85 -18.52
N GLY A 489 -14.58 -11.70 -19.10
CA GLY A 489 -14.44 -13.16 -19.02
C GLY A 489 -13.13 -13.65 -19.61
N GLN A 490 -12.73 -13.07 -20.74
CA GLN A 490 -11.45 -13.33 -21.38
C GLN A 490 -10.25 -12.93 -20.50
N LEU A 491 -10.33 -11.80 -19.79
CA LEU A 491 -9.33 -11.37 -18.82
C LEU A 491 -9.23 -12.35 -17.64
N ARG A 492 -10.36 -12.81 -17.08
CA ARG A 492 -10.37 -13.81 -16.00
C ARG A 492 -9.70 -15.12 -16.42
N ALA A 493 -10.05 -15.62 -17.61
CA ALA A 493 -9.44 -16.84 -18.16
C ALA A 493 -7.94 -16.68 -18.35
N PHE A 494 -7.50 -15.51 -18.85
CA PHE A 494 -6.08 -15.20 -18.94
C PHE A 494 -5.41 -15.19 -17.56
N GLN A 495 -5.93 -14.41 -16.62
CA GLN A 495 -5.38 -14.30 -15.27
C GLN A 495 -5.26 -15.67 -14.59
N GLN A 496 -6.30 -16.50 -14.67
CA GLN A 496 -6.29 -17.86 -14.14
C GLN A 496 -5.18 -18.71 -14.77
N SER A 497 -5.01 -18.65 -16.11
CA SER A 497 -3.94 -19.37 -16.81
C SER A 497 -2.53 -18.90 -16.45
N GLN A 498 -2.40 -17.66 -15.96
CA GLN A 498 -1.12 -17.05 -15.59
C GLN A 498 -0.86 -17.09 -14.07
N ASN A 499 -1.64 -17.84 -13.29
CA ASN A 499 -1.59 -17.86 -11.83
C ASN A 499 -1.70 -16.46 -11.19
N LEU A 500 -2.49 -15.58 -11.82
CA LEU A 500 -2.88 -14.28 -11.30
C LEU A 500 -4.29 -14.38 -10.70
N ARG A 501 -4.64 -13.40 -9.86
CA ARG A 501 -6.02 -13.25 -9.37
C ARG A 501 -6.97 -13.03 -10.55
N ALA A 502 -7.91 -13.95 -10.75
CA ALA A 502 -8.89 -13.92 -11.85
C ALA A 502 -10.09 -13.01 -11.57
N ASP A 503 -9.84 -11.74 -11.27
CA ASP A 503 -10.89 -10.74 -10.98
C ASP A 503 -11.48 -10.09 -12.25
N GLY A 504 -10.83 -10.25 -13.41
CA GLY A 504 -11.21 -9.63 -14.67
C GLY A 504 -10.79 -8.16 -14.74
N LEU A 505 -9.94 -7.70 -13.82
CA LEU A 505 -9.41 -6.35 -13.78
C LEU A 505 -7.97 -6.33 -14.29
N ALA A 506 -7.69 -5.50 -15.28
CA ALA A 506 -6.35 -5.36 -15.84
C ALA A 506 -5.47 -4.47 -14.92
N GLY A 507 -4.99 -5.01 -13.80
CA GLY A 507 -4.01 -4.34 -12.94
C GLY A 507 -2.55 -4.46 -13.45
N PRO A 508 -1.57 -3.82 -12.78
CA PRO A 508 -0.16 -3.86 -13.19
C PRO A 508 0.40 -5.26 -13.45
N LYS A 509 0.05 -6.24 -12.62
CA LYS A 509 0.49 -7.65 -12.77
C LYS A 509 -0.07 -8.29 -14.05
N THR A 510 -1.34 -8.02 -14.37
CA THR A 510 -1.98 -8.46 -15.61
C THR A 510 -1.27 -7.86 -16.82
N TYR A 511 -1.00 -6.54 -16.80
CA TYR A 511 -0.27 -5.86 -17.87
C TYR A 511 1.15 -6.41 -18.06
N ILE A 512 1.90 -6.62 -16.98
CA ILE A 512 3.24 -7.21 -17.02
C ILE A 512 3.21 -8.57 -17.72
N ARG A 513 2.26 -9.45 -17.37
CA ARG A 513 2.12 -10.77 -18.00
C ARG A 513 1.69 -10.69 -19.46
N LEU A 514 0.76 -9.81 -19.82
CA LEU A 514 0.35 -9.61 -21.21
C LEU A 514 1.50 -9.11 -22.09
N MET A 515 2.39 -8.28 -21.54
CA MET A 515 3.58 -7.79 -22.25
C MET A 515 4.66 -8.86 -22.42
N GLN A 516 4.81 -9.77 -21.47
CA GLN A 516 5.79 -10.88 -21.56
C GLN A 516 5.55 -11.84 -22.71
N LEU A 517 4.28 -11.99 -23.09
CA LEU A 517 3.86 -12.80 -24.22
C LEU A 517 4.05 -12.06 -25.56
N GLY A 518 4.53 -10.81 -25.51
CA GLY A 518 4.93 -9.98 -26.65
C GLY A 518 6.43 -9.67 -26.68
N ASP A 519 6.80 -8.46 -27.12
CA ASP A 519 8.18 -8.05 -27.45
C ASP A 519 9.25 -8.50 -26.43
N ASN A 520 10.34 -9.06 -26.96
CA ASN A 520 11.45 -9.65 -26.21
C ASN A 520 12.45 -8.63 -25.62
N THR A 521 12.07 -7.36 -25.49
CA THR A 521 13.01 -6.28 -25.15
C THR A 521 13.08 -5.93 -23.66
N GLU A 522 12.17 -6.44 -22.84
CA GLU A 522 12.19 -6.20 -21.38
C GLU A 522 13.14 -7.16 -20.64
N PRO A 523 13.84 -6.70 -19.58
CA PRO A 523 14.75 -7.55 -18.83
C PRO A 523 13.99 -8.62 -18.06
N ARG A 524 14.50 -9.86 -18.09
CA ARG A 524 13.88 -11.05 -17.48
C ARG A 524 14.83 -11.71 -16.48
N LEU A 525 14.27 -12.35 -15.47
CA LEU A 525 15.05 -13.16 -14.52
C LEU A 525 15.45 -14.50 -15.13
N SER A 526 14.66 -15.00 -16.06
CA SER A 526 14.90 -16.24 -16.81
C SER A 526 16.02 -16.09 -17.85
N SER A 527 16.27 -14.89 -18.36
CA SER A 527 17.29 -14.63 -19.38
C SER A 527 18.67 -14.30 -18.77
N ALA A 528 19.73 -14.50 -19.55
CA ALA A 528 21.07 -14.10 -19.14
C ALA A 528 21.16 -12.57 -19.09
N ALA A 529 21.19 -11.98 -17.88
CA ALA A 529 21.36 -10.55 -17.70
C ALA A 529 22.62 -10.02 -18.46
N PRO A 530 22.54 -8.88 -19.17
CA PRO A 530 23.72 -8.17 -19.64
C PRO A 530 24.54 -7.71 -18.41
N ALA A 531 25.86 -7.84 -18.48
CA ALA A 531 26.74 -7.50 -17.38
C ALA A 531 26.55 -6.04 -16.94
N VAL A 532 26.16 -5.82 -15.69
CA VAL A 532 26.14 -4.48 -15.09
C VAL A 532 27.59 -4.07 -14.88
N ALA A 533 28.07 -3.11 -15.67
CA ALA A 533 29.41 -2.57 -15.50
C ALA A 533 29.52 -1.92 -14.11
N ALA A 534 30.49 -2.37 -13.32
CA ALA A 534 30.86 -1.75 -12.06
C ALA A 534 31.26 -0.28 -12.31
N PRO A 535 30.99 0.65 -11.36
CA PRO A 535 31.46 2.02 -11.49
C PRO A 535 32.98 2.01 -11.57
N ALA A 536 33.52 2.56 -12.65
CA ALA A 536 34.96 2.66 -12.88
C ALA A 536 35.60 3.42 -11.70
N ALA A 537 36.49 2.72 -10.97
CA ALA A 537 37.39 3.36 -10.02
C ALA A 537 38.30 4.30 -10.80
N THR A 538 38.24 5.59 -10.49
CA THR A 538 39.11 6.62 -11.03
C THR A 538 40.56 6.32 -10.60
N ALA A 539 41.32 5.63 -11.46
CA ALA A 539 42.74 5.44 -11.26
C ALA A 539 43.46 6.77 -11.54
N MET A 540 43.94 7.41 -10.49
CA MET A 540 44.96 8.44 -10.57
C MET A 540 46.22 7.84 -11.18
N VAL A 541 46.52 8.19 -12.43
CA VAL A 541 47.83 7.96 -13.03
C VAL A 541 48.74 9.11 -12.59
N ALA A 542 49.63 8.80 -11.64
CA ALA A 542 50.80 9.61 -11.35
C ALA A 542 51.79 9.45 -12.52
N GLY A 543 52.00 10.52 -13.29
CA GLY A 543 53.06 10.62 -14.27
C GLY A 543 54.40 10.95 -13.60
N LYS A 544 55.43 10.17 -13.96
CA LYS A 544 56.82 10.64 -13.96
C LYS A 544 57.06 11.52 -15.18
#